data_AF-A0A2R6IEZ8-F1
#
_entry.id   AF-A0A2R6IEZ8-F1
#
_cell.length_a   1.000
_cell.length_b   1.000
_cell.length_c   1.000
_cell.angle_alpha   90.00
_cell.angle_beta   90.00
_cell.angle_gamma   90.00
#
_symmetry.space_group_name_H-M   'P 1'
#
loop_
_entity.id
_entity.type
_entity.pdbx_description
1 polymer ?
#
loop_
_entity_poly.entity_id
_entity_poly.type
_entity_poly.pdbx_seq_one_letter_code
_entity_poly.pdbx_strand_id
1 'polypeptide(L)'
;MFEDGDRILNLVGVALVVGVVIAVGVVALNFDPPSEEQPPEANWTIERVNDSHVRVTHTGGEPVRTDELRVTVDSIKRDTDWSDPVAEGDTTAVDASPGAMVRVVWLGGRGNRVVMANRRV
;
A
#
# COMPACT_ATOMS: atom_id res chain seq x y z
N MET A 1 59.64 22.88 2.89
CA MET A 1 58.64 23.23 3.94
C MET A 1 57.20 22.96 3.50
N PHE A 2 56.88 22.81 2.20
CA PHE A 2 55.54 22.47 1.71
C PHE A 2 55.23 20.96 1.66
N GLU A 3 56.25 20.10 1.57
CA GLU A 3 56.07 18.63 1.46
C GLU A 3 55.43 17.98 2.69
N ASP A 4 55.66 18.51 3.90
CA ASP A 4 55.03 17.98 5.12
C ASP A 4 53.56 18.39 5.24
N GLY A 5 53.20 19.60 4.81
CA GLY A 5 51.82 20.10 4.82
C GLY A 5 50.91 19.32 3.88
N ASP A 6 51.36 19.08 2.65
CA ASP A 6 50.62 18.29 1.66
C ASP A 6 50.47 16.83 2.09
N ARG A 7 51.50 16.25 2.72
CA ARG A 7 51.45 14.87 3.23
C ARG A 7 50.48 14.73 4.40
N ILE A 8 50.46 15.69 5.32
CA ILE A 8 49.52 15.71 6.45
C ILE A 8 48.10 15.93 5.95
N LEU A 9 47.89 16.87 5.02
CA LEU A 9 46.57 17.13 4.43
C LEU A 9 46.03 15.90 3.68
N ASN A 10 46.88 15.20 2.94
CA ASN A 10 46.51 13.98 2.22
C ASN A 10 46.17 12.84 3.20
N LEU A 11 46.95 12.66 4.28
CA LEU A 11 46.65 11.69 5.33
C LEU A 11 45.31 11.95 6.02
N VAL A 12 45.04 13.21 6.36
CA VAL A 12 43.75 13.61 6.95
C VAL A 12 42.61 13.40 5.96
N GLY A 13 42.82 13.75 4.68
CA GLY A 13 41.85 13.51 3.61
C GLY A 13 41.52 12.03 3.44
N VAL A 14 42.54 11.16 3.40
CA VAL A 14 42.36 9.70 3.31
C VAL A 14 41.63 9.18 4.54
N ALA A 15 42.01 9.61 5.75
CA ALA A 15 41.34 9.21 6.98
C ALA A 15 39.86 9.59 6.98
N LEU A 16 39.52 10.78 6.49
CA LEU A 16 38.14 11.23 6.34
C LEU A 16 37.35 10.38 5.33
N VAL A 17 37.92 10.10 4.15
CA VAL A 17 37.27 9.25 3.15
C VAL A 17 37.02 7.84 3.70
N VAL A 18 38.03 7.25 4.36
CA VAL A 18 37.88 5.94 5.02
C VAL A 18 36.79 5.99 6.08
N GLY A 19 36.76 7.04 6.90
CA GLY A 19 35.70 7.24 7.90
C GLY A 19 34.30 7.28 7.28
N VAL A 20 34.12 8.02 6.18
CA VAL A 20 32.84 8.10 5.45
C VAL A 20 32.45 6.75 4.87
N VAL A 21 33.39 6.02 4.25
CA VAL A 21 33.13 4.69 3.69
C VAL A 21 32.72 3.70 4.78
N ILE A 22 33.40 3.72 5.93
CA ILE A 22 33.03 2.89 7.08
C ILE A 22 31.64 3.27 7.59
N ALA A 23 31.35 4.56 7.74
CA ALA A 23 30.03 5.02 8.21
C ALA A 23 28.90 4.58 7.26
N VAL A 24 29.08 4.74 5.95
CA VAL A 24 28.12 4.27 4.93
C VAL A 24 28.01 2.76 4.96
N GLY A 25 29.12 2.04 5.10
CA GLY A 25 29.13 0.59 5.22
C GLY A 25 28.35 0.09 6.43
N VAL A 26 28.52 0.73 7.60
CA VAL A 26 27.76 0.42 8.81
C VAL A 26 26.26 0.67 8.60
N VAL A 27 25.89 1.81 8.01
CA VAL A 27 24.48 2.10 7.70
C VAL A 27 23.91 1.05 6.75
N ALA A 28 24.62 0.71 5.68
CA ALA A 28 24.15 -0.27 4.69
C ALA A 28 24.00 -1.69 5.29
N LEU A 29 24.94 -2.11 6.16
CA LEU A 29 24.90 -3.42 6.81
C LEU A 29 23.82 -3.53 7.89
N ASN A 30 23.45 -2.40 8.51
CA ASN A 30 22.43 -2.36 9.56
C ASN A 30 21.07 -1.84 9.05
N PHE A 31 20.95 -1.60 7.75
CA PHE A 31 19.69 -1.19 7.16
C PHE A 31 18.80 -2.41 6.95
N ASP A 32 17.73 -2.50 7.72
CA ASP A 32 16.65 -3.46 7.48
C ASP A 32 15.55 -2.77 6.66
N PRO A 33 15.43 -3.05 5.35
CA PRO A 33 14.39 -2.44 4.55
C PRO A 33 13.03 -2.87 5.12
N PRO A 34 12.09 -1.95 5.29
CA PRO A 34 10.77 -2.31 5.72
C PRO A 34 10.15 -3.38 4.81
N SER A 35 9.50 -4.39 5.40
CA SER A 35 8.69 -5.34 4.65
C SER A 35 7.57 -4.59 3.91
N GLU A 36 7.50 -4.78 2.59
CA GLU A 36 6.34 -4.33 1.81
C GLU A 36 5.16 -5.24 2.18
N GLU A 37 4.18 -4.67 2.86
CA GLU A 37 2.95 -5.37 3.19
C GLU A 37 2.20 -5.68 1.89
N GLN A 38 1.95 -6.97 1.67
CA GLN A 38 1.27 -7.46 0.48
C GLN A 38 -0.24 -7.42 0.72
N PRO A 39 -1.05 -7.09 -0.30
CA PRO A 39 -2.50 -7.16 -0.18
C PRO A 39 -2.92 -8.63 0.08
N PRO A 40 -3.99 -8.84 0.85
CA PRO A 40 -4.55 -10.18 1.05
C PRO A 40 -5.04 -10.76 -0.28
N GLU A 41 -4.89 -12.08 -0.45
CA GLU A 41 -5.43 -12.79 -1.60
C GLU A 41 -6.95 -12.96 -1.45
N ALA A 42 -7.72 -11.92 -1.83
CA ALA A 42 -9.17 -11.87 -1.72
C ALA A 42 -9.86 -11.66 -3.08
N ASN A 43 -10.95 -12.38 -3.30
CA ASN A 43 -11.76 -12.32 -4.51
C ASN A 43 -13.02 -11.49 -4.26
N TRP A 44 -13.35 -10.62 -5.22
CA TRP A 44 -14.47 -9.71 -5.09
C TRP A 44 -15.33 -9.72 -6.35
N THR A 45 -16.65 -9.74 -6.14
CA THR A 45 -17.63 -9.58 -7.21
C THR A 45 -18.38 -8.27 -7.03
N ILE A 46 -18.56 -7.54 -8.13
CA ILE A 46 -19.28 -6.27 -8.19
C ILE A 46 -20.42 -6.45 -9.19
N GLU A 47 -21.67 -6.31 -8.74
CA GLU A 47 -22.86 -6.58 -9.56
C GLU A 47 -23.92 -5.49 -9.40
N ARG A 48 -24.49 -5.04 -10.52
CA ARG A 48 -25.60 -4.10 -10.49
C ARG A 48 -26.84 -4.80 -9.94
N VAL A 49 -27.48 -4.19 -8.95
CA VAL A 49 -28.75 -4.68 -8.36
C VAL A 49 -29.93 -3.97 -9.01
N ASN A 50 -29.82 -2.66 -9.21
CA ASN A 50 -30.81 -1.81 -9.87
C ASN A 50 -30.14 -0.53 -10.41
N ASP A 51 -30.93 0.46 -10.83
CA ASP A 51 -30.42 1.70 -11.43
C ASP A 51 -29.59 2.56 -10.48
N SER A 52 -29.79 2.45 -9.17
CA SER A 52 -29.11 3.26 -8.16
C SER A 52 -28.12 2.50 -7.29
N HIS A 53 -28.14 1.16 -7.27
CA HIS A 53 -27.36 0.35 -6.34
C HIS A 53 -26.53 -0.74 -7.02
N VAL A 54 -25.35 -0.96 -6.44
CA VAL A 54 -24.44 -2.05 -6.76
C VAL A 54 -24.15 -2.86 -5.50
N ARG A 55 -24.11 -4.17 -5.65
CA ARG A 55 -23.69 -5.11 -4.62
C ARG A 55 -22.21 -5.41 -4.80
N VAL A 56 -21.46 -5.34 -3.72
CA VAL A 56 -20.07 -5.81 -3.63
C VAL A 56 -20.06 -7.01 -2.70
N THR A 57 -19.47 -8.11 -3.14
CA THR A 57 -19.43 -9.37 -2.40
C THR A 57 -17.99 -9.88 -2.31
N HIS A 58 -17.53 -10.27 -1.12
CA HIS A 58 -16.30 -11.05 -0.96
C HIS A 58 -16.62 -12.49 -1.35
N THR A 59 -16.04 -12.98 -2.45
CA THR A 59 -16.38 -14.29 -3.01
C THR A 59 -15.34 -15.36 -2.73
N GLY A 60 -14.37 -15.09 -1.85
CA GLY A 60 -13.43 -16.11 -1.37
C GLY A 60 -12.01 -15.59 -1.19
N GLY A 61 -11.18 -16.40 -0.55
CA GLY A 61 -9.80 -16.04 -0.20
C GLY A 61 -9.69 -15.51 1.24
N GLU A 62 -8.65 -14.74 1.51
CA GLU A 62 -8.34 -14.26 2.86
C GLU A 62 -9.36 -13.23 3.37
N PRO A 63 -9.75 -13.29 4.66
CA PRO A 63 -10.53 -12.23 5.28
C PRO A 63 -9.76 -10.91 5.31
N VAL A 64 -10.45 -9.79 5.08
CA VAL A 64 -9.84 -8.46 5.04
C VAL A 64 -10.40 -7.59 6.15
N ARG A 65 -9.54 -6.91 6.91
CA ARG A 65 -9.99 -6.00 7.97
C ARG A 65 -10.73 -4.80 7.36
N THR A 66 -11.79 -4.35 8.01
CA THR A 66 -12.63 -3.25 7.51
C THR A 66 -11.91 -1.90 7.47
N ASP A 67 -10.91 -1.68 8.33
CA ASP A 67 -10.08 -0.47 8.36
C ASP A 67 -9.01 -0.46 7.25
N GLU A 68 -8.63 -1.63 6.74
CA GLU A 68 -7.77 -1.81 5.57
C GLU A 68 -8.56 -1.86 4.25
N LEU A 69 -9.88 -1.68 4.27
CA LEU A 69 -10.71 -1.83 3.09
C LEU A 69 -11.49 -0.54 2.77
N ARG A 70 -11.60 -0.24 1.48
CA ARG A 70 -12.40 0.89 1.00
C ARG A 70 -13.12 0.57 -0.29
N VAL A 71 -14.43 0.81 -0.28
CA VAL A 71 -15.23 0.87 -1.52
C VAL A 71 -15.32 2.31 -1.99
N THR A 72 -15.09 2.53 -3.28
CA THR A 72 -15.27 3.84 -3.92
C THR A 72 -16.17 3.73 -5.14
N VAL A 73 -16.93 4.78 -5.40
CA VAL A 73 -17.74 4.98 -6.61
C VAL A 73 -17.29 6.30 -7.22
N ASP A 74 -16.74 6.25 -8.44
CA ASP A 74 -16.11 7.41 -9.11
C ASP A 74 -15.10 8.14 -8.22
N SER A 75 -14.29 7.36 -7.50
CA SER A 75 -13.27 7.80 -6.53
C SER A 75 -13.80 8.42 -5.23
N ILE A 76 -15.11 8.47 -5.02
CA ILE A 76 -15.73 8.91 -3.77
C ILE A 76 -15.92 7.71 -2.85
N LYS A 77 -15.44 7.80 -1.60
CA LYS A 77 -15.65 6.76 -0.59
C LYS A 77 -17.14 6.52 -0.38
N ARG A 78 -17.54 5.25 -0.30
CA ARG A 78 -18.86 4.84 0.17
C ARG A 78 -18.73 4.17 1.53
N ASP A 79 -19.78 4.34 2.33
CA ASP A 79 -19.91 3.60 3.57
C ASP A 79 -20.35 2.18 3.26
N THR A 80 -19.91 1.26 4.12
CA THR A 80 -20.15 -0.18 4.00
C THR A 80 -20.59 -0.69 5.36
N ASP A 81 -21.47 -1.69 5.36
CA ASP A 81 -22.09 -2.29 6.55
C ASP A 81 -21.50 -3.66 6.91
N TRP A 82 -20.35 -4.02 6.33
CA TRP A 82 -19.65 -5.26 6.64
C TRP A 82 -19.25 -5.36 8.12
N SER A 83 -19.25 -6.59 8.64
CA SER A 83 -18.58 -6.94 9.88
C SER A 83 -17.05 -6.95 9.73
N ASP A 84 -16.34 -6.79 10.83
CA ASP A 84 -14.88 -6.94 10.87
C ASP A 84 -14.49 -8.34 11.40
N PRO A 85 -13.68 -9.14 10.68
CA PRO A 85 -13.21 -8.92 9.31
C PRO A 85 -14.30 -9.19 8.25
N VAL A 86 -14.10 -8.66 7.05
CA VAL A 86 -14.92 -9.02 5.88
C VAL A 86 -14.45 -10.37 5.36
N ALA A 87 -15.35 -11.36 5.36
CA ALA A 87 -15.06 -12.73 4.99
C ALA A 87 -15.91 -13.19 3.79
N GLU A 88 -15.61 -14.39 3.29
CA GLU A 88 -16.33 -14.98 2.16
C GLU A 88 -17.85 -15.03 2.42
N GLY A 89 -18.62 -14.57 1.43
CA GLY A 89 -20.06 -14.45 1.48
C GLY A 89 -20.57 -13.10 1.97
N ASP A 90 -19.72 -12.30 2.63
CA ASP A 90 -20.11 -10.97 3.09
C ASP A 90 -20.39 -10.03 1.92
N THR A 91 -21.46 -9.26 2.06
CA THR A 91 -21.95 -8.39 1.01
C THR A 91 -22.37 -7.04 1.55
N THR A 92 -22.19 -6.00 0.74
CA THR A 92 -22.66 -4.65 1.02
C THR A 92 -23.27 -4.04 -0.25
N ALA A 93 -24.25 -3.17 -0.09
CA ALA A 93 -24.83 -2.41 -1.19
C ALA A 93 -24.40 -0.95 -1.11
N VAL A 94 -23.95 -0.39 -2.23
CA VAL A 94 -23.54 1.02 -2.32
C VAL A 94 -24.25 1.73 -3.47
N ASP A 95 -24.52 3.02 -3.27
CA ASP A 95 -25.10 3.88 -4.30
C ASP A 95 -24.13 4.08 -5.48
N ALA A 96 -24.57 3.70 -6.67
CA ALA A 96 -23.84 3.90 -7.92
C ALA A 96 -24.79 4.06 -9.11
N SER A 97 -24.70 5.22 -9.75
CA SER A 97 -25.45 5.53 -10.99
C SER A 97 -25.02 4.64 -12.16
N PRO A 98 -25.84 4.52 -13.22
CA PRO A 98 -25.45 3.85 -14.45
C PRO A 98 -24.19 4.47 -15.05
N GLY A 99 -23.23 3.62 -15.42
CA GLY A 99 -21.93 4.00 -15.97
C GLY A 99 -20.85 4.33 -14.92
N ALA A 100 -21.16 4.33 -13.61
CA ALA A 100 -20.20 4.64 -12.57
C ALA A 100 -19.09 3.57 -12.44
N MET A 101 -17.90 3.97 -12.03
CA MET A 101 -16.79 3.05 -11.74
C MET A 101 -16.75 2.72 -10.26
N VAL A 102 -17.03 1.46 -9.91
CA VAL A 102 -16.92 0.94 -8.54
C VAL A 102 -15.57 0.26 -8.36
N ARG A 103 -14.89 0.53 -7.25
CA ARG A 103 -13.60 -0.10 -6.90
C ARG A 103 -13.60 -0.58 -5.46
N VAL A 104 -13.06 -1.77 -5.25
CA VAL A 104 -12.65 -2.28 -3.95
C VAL A 104 -11.14 -2.08 -3.82
N VAL A 105 -10.73 -1.34 -2.80
CA VAL A 105 -9.35 -0.89 -2.59
C VAL A 105 -8.88 -1.36 -1.22
N TRP A 106 -7.79 -2.12 -1.21
CA TRP A 106 -7.06 -2.41 0.01
C TRP A 106 -6.12 -1.25 0.36
N LEU A 107 -6.05 -0.92 1.64
CA LEU A 107 -5.28 0.16 2.25
C LEU A 107 -4.22 -0.47 3.15
N GLY A 108 -3.07 -0.79 2.57
CA GLY A 108 -1.93 -1.29 3.34
C GLY A 108 -1.23 -0.22 4.15
N GLY A 109 -0.29 -0.65 4.99
CA GLY A 109 0.56 0.23 5.78
C GLY A 109 1.27 1.30 4.95
N ARG A 110 1.58 2.45 5.59
CA ARG A 110 2.29 3.61 5.00
C ARG A 110 1.70 4.15 3.70
N GLY A 111 0.38 4.02 3.52
CA GLY A 111 -0.32 4.61 2.38
C GLY A 111 -0.22 3.76 1.11
N ASN A 112 0.22 2.50 1.22
CA ASN A 112 0.08 1.54 0.14
C ASN A 112 -1.41 1.36 -0.20
N ARG A 113 -1.75 1.32 -1.49
CA ARG A 113 -3.13 1.16 -1.94
C ARG A 113 -3.17 0.26 -3.17
N VAL A 114 -3.97 -0.79 -3.09
CA VAL A 114 -4.12 -1.77 -4.17
C VAL A 114 -5.59 -1.88 -4.54
N VAL A 115 -5.90 -1.72 -5.82
CA VAL A 115 -7.25 -1.98 -6.33
C VAL A 115 -7.40 -3.50 -6.48
N MET A 116 -8.15 -4.12 -5.57
CA MET A 116 -8.39 -5.57 -5.59
C MET A 116 -9.44 -5.96 -6.62
N ALA A 117 -10.43 -5.10 -6.86
CA ALA A 117 -11.42 -5.28 -7.91
C ALA A 117 -11.96 -3.93 -8.40
N ASN A 118 -12.37 -3.89 -9.67
CA ASN A 118 -13.08 -2.75 -10.22
C ASN A 118 -14.07 -3.17 -11.30
N ARG A 119 -15.16 -2.42 -11.43
CA ARG A 119 -16.15 -2.64 -12.49
C ARG A 119 -16.86 -1.34 -12.82
N ARG A 120 -17.03 -1.08 -14.12
CA ARG A 120 -18.01 -0.10 -14.60
C ARG A 120 -19.38 -0.77 -14.65
N VAL A 121 -20.34 -0.23 -13.91
CA VAL A 121 -21.67 -0.81 -13.69
C VAL A 121 -22.75 -0.12 -14.49
#